data_AF-A0A4Q6CCN6-F1
#
_entry.id   AF-A0A4Q6CCN6-F1
#
_cell.length_a   1.000
_cell.length_b   1.000
_cell.length_c   1.000
_cell.angle_alpha   90.00
_cell.angle_beta   90.00
_cell.angle_gamma   90.00
#
_symmetry.space_group_name_H-M   'P 1'
#
loop_
_entity.id
_entity.type
_entity.pdbx_description
1 polymer ?
#
loop_
_entity_poly.entity_id
_entity_poly.type
_entity_poly.pdbx_seq_one_letter_code
_entity_poly.pdbx_strand_id
1 'polypeptide(L)' 'MKASSLRIACLALWVAGLAACRPEPPPTDEPPEPQAEQATALREAMQRPIEQATAAEDAASDAAAAQRAEIEAATQ' A
#
# COMPACT_ATOMS: atom_id res chain seq x y z
N MET A 1 -22.35 -34.94 12.17
CA MET A 1 -22.34 -33.95 13.28
C MET A 1 -21.01 -33.92 14.05
N LYS A 2 -20.50 -35.06 14.55
CA LYS A 2 -19.24 -35.13 15.34
C LYS A 2 -17.99 -34.54 14.64
N ALA A 3 -17.82 -34.78 13.33
CA ALA A 3 -16.69 -34.22 12.57
C ALA A 3 -16.75 -32.69 12.41
N SER A 4 -17.93 -32.08 12.43
CA SER A 4 -18.09 -30.63 12.34
C SER A 4 -17.76 -29.96 13.67
N SER A 5 -18.18 -30.55 14.78
CA SER A 5 -17.87 -30.07 16.13
C SER A 5 -16.37 -30.13 16.44
N LEU A 6 -15.67 -31.16 15.97
CA LEU A 6 -14.22 -31.28 16.14
C LEU A 6 -13.44 -30.20 15.36
N ARG A 7 -13.87 -29.87 14.15
CA ARG A 7 -13.26 -28.80 13.33
C ARG A 7 -13.45 -27.42 13.95
N ILE A 8 -14.63 -27.15 14.51
CA ILE A 8 -14.92 -25.88 15.19
C ILE A 8 -14.06 -25.74 16.46
N ALA A 9 -13.91 -26.81 17.24
CA ALA A 9 -13.07 -26.80 18.43
C ALA A 9 -11.58 -26.55 18.11
N CYS A 10 -11.05 -27.19 17.06
CA CYS A 10 -9.66 -26.94 16.62
C CYS A 10 -9.46 -25.50 16.15
N LEU A 11 -10.41 -24.93 15.42
CA LEU A 11 -10.32 -23.56 14.92
C LEU A 11 -10.34 -22.54 16.08
N ALA A 12 -11.19 -22.77 17.08
CA ALA A 12 -11.26 -21.93 18.28
C ALA A 12 -9.95 -21.96 19.09
N LEU A 13 -9.32 -23.13 19.21
CA LEU A 13 -8.03 -23.27 19.89
C LEU A 13 -6.90 -22.53 19.17
N TRP A 14 -6.91 -22.57 17.83
CA TRP A 14 -5.93 -21.87 17.00
C TRP A 14 -6.05 -20.35 17.14
N VAL A 15 -7.28 -19.82 17.07
CA VAL A 15 -7.54 -18.38 17.23
C VAL A 15 -7.17 -17.90 18.64
N ALA A 16 -7.42 -18.71 19.68
CA ALA A 16 -7.02 -18.38 21.05
C ALA A 16 -5.48 -18.33 21.21
N GLY A 17 -4.74 -19.20 20.52
CA GLY A 17 -3.27 -19.19 20.52
C GLY A 17 -2.66 -17.93 19.89
N LEU A 18 -3.28 -17.39 18.84
CA LEU A 18 -2.82 -16.14 18.20
C LEU A 18 -3.09 -14.91 19.06
N ALA A 19 -4.18 -14.90 19.83
CA ALA A 19 -4.50 -13.79 20.73
C ALA A 19 -3.55 -13.72 21.95
N ALA A 20 -2.99 -14.85 22.39
CA ALA A 20 -2.05 -14.92 23.51
C ALA A 20 -0.62 -14.50 23.15
N CYS A 21 -0.30 -14.32 21.87
CA CYS A 21 1.03 -13.91 21.39
C CYS A 21 1.12 -12.40 21.15
N ARG A 22 0.50 -11.59 22.01
CA ARG A 22 0.68 -10.14 22.02
C ARG A 22 1.64 -9.79 23.17
N PRO A 23 2.92 -9.49 22.90
CA PRO A 23 3.84 -9.05 23.93
C PRO A 23 3.32 -7.78 24.59
N GLU A 24 3.49 -7.68 25.92
CA GLU A 24 3.14 -6.49 26.68
C GLU A 24 3.89 -5.29 26.09
N PRO A 25 3.20 -4.18 25.74
CA PRO A 25 3.87 -3.01 25.23
C PRO A 25 4.84 -2.47 26.29
N PRO A 26 6.03 -1.98 25.89
CA PRO A 26 6.97 -1.42 26.84
C PRO A 26 6.34 -0.23 27.59
N PRO A 27 6.60 -0.06 28.89
CA PRO A 27 6.08 1.07 29.66
C PRO A 27 6.54 2.37 29.00
N THR A 28 5.58 3.22 28.63
CA THR A 28 5.82 4.43 27.84
C THR A 28 5.63 5.67 28.72
N ASP A 29 6.60 5.94 29.58
CA ASP A 29 6.61 7.16 30.41
C ASP A 29 7.15 8.39 29.63
N GLU A 30 7.84 8.17 28.51
CA GLU A 30 8.41 9.24 27.67
C GLU A 30 7.73 9.32 26.29
N PRO A 31 7.64 10.53 25.69
CA PRO A 31 7.21 10.69 24.31
C PRO A 31 8.08 9.86 23.36
N PRO A 32 7.51 9.29 22.28
CA PRO A 32 8.28 8.56 21.30
C PRO A 32 9.32 9.46 20.62
N GLU A 33 10.50 8.91 20.37
CA GLU A 33 11.56 9.61 19.63
C GLU A 33 11.06 10.09 18.25
N PRO A 34 11.52 11.27 17.78
CA PRO A 34 11.15 11.78 16.46
C PRO A 34 11.60 10.85 15.34
N GLN A 35 10.65 10.26 14.61
CA GLN A 35 10.90 9.35 13.49
C GLN A 35 11.34 10.06 12.21
N ALA A 36 12.02 11.22 12.29
CA ALA A 36 12.28 12.11 11.16
C ALA A 36 13.02 11.42 10.00
N GLU A 37 13.98 10.54 10.30
CA GLU A 37 14.71 9.78 9.29
C GLU A 37 13.83 8.73 8.60
N GLN A 38 13.05 7.96 9.37
CA GLN A 38 12.13 6.96 8.80
C GLN A 38 11.00 7.63 8.00
N ALA A 39 10.52 8.78 8.46
CA ALA A 39 9.49 9.57 7.79
C ALA A 39 9.99 10.13 6.44
N THR A 40 11.25 10.54 6.37
CA THR A 40 11.86 11.02 5.11
C THR A 40 11.98 9.88 4.11
N ALA A 41 12.54 8.73 4.52
CA ALA A 41 12.68 7.57 3.64
C ALA A 41 11.33 7.06 3.10
N LEU A 42 10.29 7.03 3.94
CA LEU A 42 8.94 6.66 3.52
C LEU A 42 8.37 7.66 2.51
N ARG A 43 8.55 8.96 2.75
CA ARG A 43 8.06 10.01 1.87
C ARG A 43 8.71 9.92 0.49
N GLU A 44 10.02 9.72 0.43
CA GLU A 44 10.74 9.52 -0.85
C GLU A 44 10.28 8.26 -1.57
N ALA A 45 10.09 7.16 -0.84
CA ALA A 45 9.60 5.90 -1.41
C ALA A 45 8.19 6.04 -2.01
N MET A 46 7.35 6.93 -1.44
CA MET A 46 6.03 7.24 -1.99
C MET A 46 6.06 8.27 -3.13
N GLN A 47 6.95 9.27 -3.08
CA GLN A 47 7.02 10.30 -4.13
C GLN A 47 7.51 9.75 -5.45
N ARG A 48 8.53 8.87 -5.42
CA ARG A 48 9.13 8.30 -6.62
C ARG A 48 8.12 7.63 -7.58
N PRO A 49 7.20 6.74 -7.13
CA PRO A 49 6.20 6.17 -8.05
C PRO A 49 5.17 7.19 -8.54
N ILE A 50 4.86 8.22 -7.74
CA ILE A 50 3.95 9.30 -8.16
C ILE A 50 4.58 10.10 -9.31
N GLU A 51 5.84 10.52 -9.15
CA GLU A 51 6.58 11.24 -10.19
C GLU A 51 6.68 10.43 -11.49
N GLN A 52 6.94 9.12 -11.38
CA GLN A 52 6.96 8.22 -12.55
C GLN A 52 5.60 8.13 -13.23
N ALA A 53 4.52 8.04 -12.46
CA ALA A 53 3.16 7.96 -13.00
C ALA A 53 2.78 9.27 -13.71
N THR A 54 3.08 10.43 -13.12
CA THR A 54 2.85 11.74 -13.74
C THR A 54 3.64 11.89 -15.03
N ALA A 55 4.93 11.52 -15.04
CA ALA A 55 5.73 11.57 -16.26
C ALA A 55 5.18 10.67 -17.38
N ALA A 56 4.65 9.49 -17.02
CA ALA A 56 4.02 8.60 -17.98
C ALA A 56 2.69 9.15 -18.51
N GLU A 57 1.89 9.79 -17.65
CA GLU A 57 0.64 10.48 -18.02
C GLU A 57 0.90 11.62 -18.99
N ASP A 58 1.87 12.49 -18.70
CA ASP A 58 2.26 13.61 -19.56
C ASP A 58 2.69 13.11 -20.95
N ALA A 59 3.56 12.10 -21.00
CA ALA A 59 4.01 11.52 -22.26
C ALA A 59 2.86 10.91 -23.09
N ALA A 60 1.90 10.25 -22.43
CA ALA A 60 0.73 9.69 -23.09
C ALA A 60 -0.21 10.79 -23.62
N SER A 61 -0.40 11.87 -22.85
CA SER A 61 -1.20 13.01 -23.25
C SER A 61 -0.61 13.72 -24.47
N ASP A 62 0.70 13.95 -24.47
CA ASP A 62 1.44 14.58 -25.57
C ASP A 62 1.36 13.73 -26.84
N ALA A 63 1.58 12.42 -26.74
CA ALA A 63 1.47 11.50 -27.86
C ALA A 63 0.04 11.49 -28.45
N ALA A 64 -0.98 11.49 -27.58
CA ALA A 64 -2.37 11.54 -28.01
C ALA A 64 -2.71 12.89 -28.68
N ALA A 65 -2.14 14.00 -28.21
CA ALA A 65 -2.31 15.31 -28.82
C ALA A 65 -1.66 15.37 -30.22
N ALA A 66 -0.44 14.86 -30.35
CA ALA A 66 0.25 14.77 -31.64
C ALA A 66 -0.53 13.90 -32.64
N GLN A 67 -1.00 12.73 -32.20
CA GLN A 67 -1.82 11.85 -33.05
C GLN A 67 -3.09 12.55 -33.54
N ARG A 68 -3.80 13.26 -32.66
CA ARG A 68 -5.01 14.01 -33.05
C ARG A 68 -4.69 15.07 -34.08
N ALA A 69 -3.59 15.81 -33.93
CA ALA A 69 -3.16 16.82 -34.88
C ALA A 69 -2.83 16.23 -36.26
N GLU A 70 -2.15 15.06 -36.30
CA GLU A 70 -1.88 14.35 -37.55
C GLU A 70 -3.15 13.88 -38.25
N ILE A 71 -4.12 13.34 -37.50
CA ILE A 71 -5.43 12.93 -38.04
C ILE A 71 -6.17 14.14 -38.63
N GLU A 72 -6.20 15.27 -37.90
CA GLU A 72 -6.84 16.49 -38.38
C GLU A 72 -6.17 17.00 -39.65
N ALA A 73 -4.84 17.04 -39.71
CA ALA A 73 -4.09 17.45 -40.89
C ALA A 73 -4.33 16.53 -42.10
N ALA A 74 -4.59 15.24 -41.87
CA ALA A 74 -4.84 14.26 -42.93
C ALA A 74 -6.31 14.24 -43.42
N THR A 75 -7.23 14.85 -42.67
CA THR A 75 -8.67 14.83 -42.96
C THR A 75 -9.24 16.17 -43.42
N GLN A 76 -8.45 17.25 -43.38
CA GLN A 76 -8.73 18.52 -44.07
C GLN A 76 -8.28 18.48 -45.54
#